data_AF-A0R4V9-F1
#
_entry.id   AF-A0R4V9-F1
#
_cell.length_a   1.000
_cell.length_b   1.000
_cell.length_c   1.000
_cell.angle_alpha   90.00
_cell.angle_beta   90.00
_cell.angle_gamma   90.00
#
_symmetry.space_group_name_H-M   'P 1'
#
loop_
_entity.id
_entity.type
_entity.pdbx_description
1 polymer ?
#
loop_
_entity_poly.entity_id
_entity_poly.type
_entity_poly.pdbx_seq_one_letter_code
_entity_poly.pdbx_strand_id
1 'polypeptide(L)'
;MLNLFEPGESDDGRIVTLKGDACRATAALAGADSPTEFDVVFSNSLIEHVGGHARRCELATEIRKLAPRHWVQTPYRYFPVEPHWLFPGMQFMPVAARTQVAKRWPLAHTRPSTTNEALDAVLWTELLSAAEMRDYFPGSTLLKERVMGLTKSLIAVR
;
A
#
# COMPACT_ATOMS: atom_id res chain seq x y z
N MET A 1 -7.15 -2.80 7.24
CA MET A 1 -7.96 -1.90 6.42
C MET A 1 -9.06 -1.35 7.32
N LEU A 2 -9.00 -0.07 7.69
CA LEU A 2 -10.06 0.58 8.47
C LEU A 2 -10.93 1.37 7.49
N ASN A 3 -11.46 0.68 6.47
CA ASN A 3 -12.39 1.26 5.52
C ASN A 3 -13.79 0.96 6.03
N LEU A 4 -14.28 1.79 6.95
CA LEU A 4 -15.64 1.70 7.48
C LEU A 4 -16.66 2.39 6.57
N PHE A 5 -16.20 3.21 5.62
CA PHE A 5 -17.01 4.01 4.69
C PHE A 5 -16.43 3.97 3.26
N GLU A 6 -17.21 4.46 2.30
CA GLU A 6 -16.73 4.68 0.92
C GLU A 6 -15.51 5.61 0.91
N PRO A 7 -14.53 5.41 -0.01
CA PRO A 7 -13.33 6.24 -0.06
C PRO A 7 -13.66 7.73 -0.23
N GLY A 8 -13.35 8.51 0.80
CA GLY A 8 -13.56 9.96 0.82
C GLY A 8 -14.79 10.44 1.59
N GLU A 9 -15.54 9.54 2.24
CA GLU A 9 -16.69 9.88 3.08
C GLU A 9 -16.42 9.58 4.56
N SER A 10 -16.97 10.42 5.44
CA SER A 10 -16.95 10.22 6.90
C SER A 10 -18.18 10.86 7.51
N ASP A 11 -18.88 10.11 8.36
CA ASP A 11 -20.01 10.62 9.15
C ASP A 11 -19.56 11.23 10.51
N ASP A 12 -18.26 11.14 10.84
CA ASP A 12 -17.69 11.73 12.06
C ASP A 12 -17.08 13.10 11.77
N GLY A 13 -17.62 14.16 12.40
CA GLY A 13 -17.15 15.53 12.25
C GLY A 13 -15.73 15.81 12.76
N ARG A 14 -15.07 14.83 13.40
CA ARG A 14 -13.65 14.89 13.79
C ARG A 14 -12.71 14.38 12.70
N ILE A 15 -13.24 13.76 11.65
CA ILE A 15 -12.48 13.20 10.53
C ILE A 15 -12.77 14.04 9.30
N VAL A 16 -11.75 14.72 8.80
CA VAL A 16 -11.81 15.44 7.52
C VAL A 16 -11.28 14.52 6.43
N THR A 17 -12.08 14.30 5.40
CA THR A 17 -11.70 13.50 4.24
C THR A 17 -11.30 14.38 3.08
N LEU A 18 -10.20 14.01 2.41
CA LEU A 18 -9.71 14.70 1.23
C LEU A 18 -9.31 13.67 0.18
N LYS A 19 -9.72 13.90 -1.06
CA LYS A 19 -9.36 13.06 -2.20
C LYS A 19 -8.17 13.68 -2.93
N GLY A 20 -7.09 12.92 -3.07
CA GLY A 20 -5.90 13.39 -3.76
C GLY A 20 -4.89 12.26 -4.03
N ASP A 21 -3.82 12.62 -4.73
CA ASP A 21 -2.68 11.73 -4.95
C ASP A 21 -1.74 11.75 -3.74
N ALA A 22 -1.61 10.62 -3.04
CA ALA A 22 -0.74 10.49 -1.88
C ALA A 22 0.75 10.73 -2.18
N CYS A 23 1.20 10.52 -3.43
CA CYS A 23 2.56 10.83 -3.86
C CYS A 23 2.79 12.35 -4.03
N ARG A 24 1.71 13.15 -3.97
CA ARG A 24 1.72 14.61 -4.00
C ARG A 24 0.86 15.19 -2.87
N ALA A 25 0.84 14.51 -1.73
CA ALA A 25 -0.09 14.79 -0.63
C ALA A 25 0.01 16.22 -0.12
N THR A 26 1.21 16.79 0.00
CA THR A 26 1.40 18.19 0.43
C THR A 26 0.67 19.17 -0.50
N ALA A 27 0.78 18.96 -1.82
CA ALA A 27 0.11 19.82 -2.80
C ALA A 27 -1.41 19.63 -2.79
N ALA A 28 -1.89 18.39 -2.60
CA ALA A 28 -3.31 18.09 -2.49
C ALA A 28 -3.93 18.73 -1.23
N LEU A 29 -3.24 18.67 -0.10
CA LEU A 29 -3.64 19.30 1.17
C LEU A 29 -3.66 20.82 1.07
N ALA A 30 -2.60 21.42 0.53
CA ALA A 30 -2.52 22.88 0.34
C ALA A 30 -3.61 23.39 -0.61
N GLY A 31 -3.89 22.67 -1.71
CA GLY A 31 -4.96 23.02 -2.64
C GLY A 31 -6.38 22.89 -2.08
N ALA A 32 -6.53 22.24 -0.92
CA ALA A 32 -7.78 22.10 -0.17
C ALA A 32 -7.78 22.94 1.11
N ASP A 33 -6.90 23.96 1.20
CA ASP A 33 -6.75 24.85 2.36
C ASP A 33 -6.60 24.09 3.70
N SER A 34 -5.96 22.93 3.65
CA SER A 34 -5.79 22.02 4.80
C SER A 34 -4.37 22.08 5.35
N PRO A 35 -4.16 21.70 6.63
CA PRO A 35 -2.83 21.63 7.22
C PRO A 35 -1.89 20.72 6.41
N THR A 36 -0.63 21.12 6.32
CA THR A 36 0.44 20.36 5.65
C THR A 36 1.51 19.87 6.62
N GLU A 37 1.25 20.00 7.92
CA GLU A 37 2.09 19.48 9.00
C GLU A 37 1.20 18.77 10.02
N PHE A 38 1.65 17.60 10.46
CA PHE A 38 0.93 16.72 11.38
C PHE A 38 1.91 16.10 12.38
N ASP A 39 1.37 15.59 13.50
CA ASP A 39 2.18 14.86 14.48
C ASP A 39 2.61 13.47 13.99
N VAL A 40 1.75 12.81 13.20
CA VAL A 40 1.96 11.45 12.71
C VAL A 40 1.27 11.22 11.37
N VAL A 41 1.94 10.48 10.47
CA VAL A 41 1.31 9.93 9.26
C VAL A 41 1.11 8.42 9.43
N PHE A 42 -0.12 7.96 9.18
CA PHE A 42 -0.46 6.54 9.19
C PHE A 42 -0.80 6.06 7.78
N SER A 43 -0.14 5.00 7.33
CA SER A 43 -0.32 4.41 6.00
C SER A 43 -0.26 2.88 6.09
N ASN A 44 -1.27 2.21 5.54
CA ASN A 44 -1.42 0.77 5.65
C ASN A 44 -1.86 0.21 4.29
N SER A 45 -1.06 -0.70 3.73
CA SER A 45 -1.30 -1.31 2.41
C SER A 45 -1.47 -0.31 1.26
N LEU A 46 -0.78 0.84 1.31
CA LEU A 46 -0.85 1.84 0.23
C LEU A 46 0.38 1.78 -0.70
N ILE A 47 1.57 1.62 -0.14
CA ILE A 47 2.83 1.78 -0.87
C ILE A 47 3.04 0.69 -1.95
N GLU A 48 2.40 -0.47 -1.83
CA GLU A 48 2.37 -1.50 -2.89
C GLU A 48 1.50 -1.13 -4.11
N HIS A 49 0.72 -0.05 -4.02
CA HIS A 49 -0.30 0.36 -5.00
C HIS A 49 -0.08 1.79 -5.54
N VAL A 50 1.12 2.35 -5.47
CA VAL A 50 1.36 3.72 -5.98
C VAL A 50 1.94 3.77 -7.41
N GLY A 51 2.29 2.62 -7.98
CA GLY A 51 2.74 2.51 -9.38
C GLY A 51 4.25 2.65 -9.56
N GLY A 52 5.04 1.72 -9.00
CA GLY A 52 6.48 1.64 -9.27
C GLY A 52 7.39 2.41 -8.33
N HIS A 53 8.70 2.22 -8.54
CA HIS A 53 9.75 2.73 -7.66
C HIS A 53 9.73 4.26 -7.51
N ALA A 54 9.61 5.01 -8.62
CA ALA A 54 9.59 6.47 -8.60
C ALA A 54 8.45 7.02 -7.71
N ARG A 55 7.26 6.45 -7.86
CA ARG A 55 6.07 6.81 -7.07
C ARG A 55 6.21 6.44 -5.60
N ARG A 56 6.84 5.32 -5.29
CA ARG A 56 7.18 4.94 -3.90
C ARG A 56 8.17 5.92 -3.26
N CYS A 57 9.15 6.42 -4.02
CA CYS A 57 10.06 7.48 -3.56
C CYS A 57 9.32 8.79 -3.27
N GLU A 58 8.41 9.19 -4.15
CA GLU A 58 7.54 10.36 -3.97
C GLU A 58 6.70 10.21 -2.70
N LEU A 59 5.94 9.12 -2.56
CA LEU A 59 5.13 8.83 -1.38
C LEU A 59 5.96 8.86 -0.09
N ALA A 60 7.10 8.17 -0.06
CA ALA A 60 7.94 8.13 1.14
C ALA A 60 8.50 9.51 1.50
N THR A 61 8.80 10.34 0.50
CA THR A 61 9.22 11.73 0.69
C THR A 61 8.09 12.58 1.27
N GLU A 62 6.89 12.47 0.73
CA GLU A 62 5.72 13.20 1.26
C GLU A 62 5.41 12.79 2.71
N ILE A 63 5.41 11.49 3.03
CA ILE A 63 5.19 10.99 4.40
C ILE A 63 6.18 11.62 5.39
N ARG A 64 7.47 11.71 5.04
CA ARG A 64 8.49 12.30 5.92
C ARG A 64 8.40 13.81 6.04
N LYS A 65 7.86 14.51 5.04
CA LYS A 65 7.65 15.97 5.10
C LYS A 65 6.45 16.32 5.97
N LEU A 66 5.37 15.55 5.84
CA LEU A 66 4.09 15.83 6.50
C LEU A 66 4.13 15.61 8.02
N ALA A 67 5.01 14.74 8.53
CA ALA A 67 5.11 14.50 9.98
C ALA A 67 6.50 14.01 10.42
N PRO A 68 6.91 14.30 11.68
CA PRO A 68 8.14 13.77 12.25
C PRO A 68 8.05 12.27 12.58
N ARG A 69 6.83 11.73 12.73
CA ARG A 69 6.54 10.34 13.06
C ARG A 69 5.69 9.69 11.99
N HIS A 70 5.86 8.39 11.80
CA HIS A 70 5.02 7.65 10.86
C HIS A 70 4.87 6.18 11.20
N TRP A 71 3.78 5.61 10.71
CA TRP A 71 3.55 4.18 10.64
C TRP A 71 3.24 3.83 9.18
N VAL A 72 4.14 3.12 8.52
CA VAL A 72 3.96 2.68 7.13
C VAL A 72 4.05 1.17 7.04
N GLN A 73 2.91 0.53 6.81
CA GLN A 73 2.79 -0.92 6.71
C GLN A 73 2.55 -1.34 5.25
N THR A 74 3.19 -2.45 4.86
CA THR A 74 2.95 -3.13 3.58
C THR A 74 3.11 -4.64 3.72
N PRO A 75 2.39 -5.48 2.98
CA PRO A 75 2.62 -6.90 2.93
C PRO A 75 4.01 -7.25 2.40
N TYR A 76 4.60 -8.31 2.96
CA TYR A 76 5.96 -8.70 2.62
C TYR A 76 5.98 -9.60 1.38
N ARG A 77 6.75 -9.22 0.35
CA ARG A 77 6.90 -9.98 -0.91
C ARG A 77 7.23 -11.46 -0.71
N TYR A 78 7.98 -11.80 0.36
CA TYR A 78 8.43 -13.18 0.59
C TYR A 78 7.57 -13.98 1.58
N PHE A 79 6.40 -13.46 1.97
CA PHE A 79 5.38 -14.31 2.61
C PHE A 79 4.79 -15.29 1.57
N PRO A 80 4.62 -16.58 1.87
CA PRO A 80 4.28 -17.59 0.86
C PRO A 80 2.87 -17.46 0.27
N VAL A 81 1.97 -16.70 0.90
CA VAL A 81 0.61 -16.49 0.41
C VAL A 81 0.45 -15.04 -0.02
N GLU A 82 0.13 -14.83 -1.29
CA GLU A 82 -0.13 -13.50 -1.82
C GLU A 82 -1.42 -12.92 -1.17
N PRO A 83 -1.39 -11.71 -0.59
CA PRO A 83 -2.50 -11.20 0.23
C PRO A 83 -3.75 -10.74 -0.54
N HIS A 84 -3.67 -10.43 -1.83
CA HIS A 84 -4.78 -9.91 -2.65
C HIS A 84 -5.60 -11.03 -3.29
N TRP A 85 -4.95 -12.13 -3.67
CA TRP A 85 -5.57 -13.29 -4.28
C TRP A 85 -5.61 -14.51 -3.35
N LEU A 86 -4.97 -14.45 -2.18
CA LEU A 86 -4.83 -15.58 -1.24
C LEU A 86 -4.26 -16.84 -1.91
N PHE A 87 -3.45 -16.64 -2.96
CA PHE A 87 -2.88 -17.72 -3.75
C PHE A 87 -1.41 -17.96 -3.35
N PRO A 88 -0.99 -19.20 -3.10
CA PRO A 88 0.40 -19.50 -2.76
C PRO A 88 1.39 -19.11 -3.87
N GLY A 89 2.36 -18.26 -3.53
CA GLY A 89 3.48 -17.91 -4.40
C GLY A 89 3.13 -17.09 -5.65
N MET A 90 1.94 -16.49 -5.71
CA MET A 90 1.49 -15.78 -6.92
C MET A 90 2.41 -14.63 -7.33
N GLN A 91 2.98 -13.91 -6.36
CA GLN A 91 3.90 -12.80 -6.63
C GLN A 91 5.21 -13.21 -7.33
N PHE A 92 5.53 -14.50 -7.40
CA PHE A 92 6.73 -15.02 -8.08
C PHE A 92 6.45 -15.58 -9.48
N MET A 93 5.18 -15.69 -9.86
CA MET A 93 4.81 -16.23 -11.17
C MET A 93 5.00 -15.18 -12.28
N PRO A 94 5.26 -15.62 -13.53
CA PRO A 94 5.22 -14.72 -14.69
C PRO A 94 3.85 -14.01 -14.80
N VAL A 95 3.85 -12.79 -15.34
CA VAL A 95 2.63 -11.96 -15.46
C VAL A 95 1.46 -12.71 -16.09
N ALA A 96 1.69 -13.45 -17.18
CA ALA A 96 0.64 -14.22 -17.84
C ALA A 96 -0.03 -15.25 -16.91
N ALA A 97 0.74 -15.94 -16.07
CA ALA A 97 0.21 -16.90 -15.10
C ALA A 97 -0.54 -16.19 -13.97
N ARG A 98 0.01 -15.07 -13.46
CA ARG A 98 -0.68 -14.20 -12.48
C ARG A 98 -2.04 -13.75 -13.02
N THR A 99 -2.12 -13.31 -14.28
CA THR A 99 -3.38 -12.90 -14.92
C THR A 99 -4.39 -14.03 -15.01
N GLN A 100 -3.97 -15.26 -15.33
CA GLN A 100 -4.90 -16.41 -15.37
C GLN A 100 -5.41 -16.77 -13.97
N VAL A 101 -4.55 -16.73 -12.95
CA VAL A 101 -4.96 -16.96 -11.55
C VAL A 101 -5.92 -15.86 -11.11
N ALA A 102 -5.58 -14.58 -11.30
CA ALA A 102 -6.43 -13.44 -10.95
C ALA A 102 -7.83 -13.53 -11.57
N LYS A 103 -7.93 -14.03 -12.81
CA LYS A 103 -9.20 -14.17 -13.53
C LYS A 103 -10.07 -15.34 -13.03
N ARG A 104 -9.47 -16.44 -12.58
CA ARG A 104 -10.18 -17.71 -12.34
C ARG A 104 -10.27 -18.11 -10.86
N TRP A 105 -9.38 -17.60 -10.02
CA TRP A 105 -9.26 -18.02 -8.63
C TRP A 105 -10.39 -17.43 -7.77
N PRO A 106 -11.15 -18.26 -7.04
CA PRO A 106 -12.40 -17.81 -6.42
C PRO A 106 -12.20 -16.93 -5.18
N LEU A 107 -11.00 -16.92 -4.58
CA LEU A 107 -10.69 -16.21 -3.33
C LEU A 107 -10.09 -14.81 -3.53
N ALA A 108 -10.07 -14.32 -4.76
CA ALA A 108 -9.70 -12.93 -5.04
C ALA A 108 -10.71 -11.96 -4.40
N HIS A 109 -10.24 -10.90 -3.75
CA HIS A 109 -11.12 -9.86 -3.18
C HIS A 109 -11.97 -9.17 -4.25
N THR A 110 -11.44 -9.04 -5.46
CA THR A 110 -12.15 -8.46 -6.60
C THR A 110 -12.03 -9.43 -7.77
N ARG A 111 -13.14 -9.73 -8.43
CA ARG A 111 -13.14 -10.58 -9.64
C ARG A 111 -13.12 -9.68 -10.87
N PRO A 112 -12.01 -9.64 -11.63
CA PRO A 112 -11.97 -8.90 -12.88
C PRO A 112 -12.92 -9.54 -13.89
N SER A 113 -13.68 -8.70 -14.60
CA SER A 113 -14.65 -9.13 -15.62
C SER A 113 -13.95 -9.46 -16.93
N THR A 114 -12.82 -8.82 -17.20
CA THR A 114 -12.04 -8.98 -18.44
C THR A 114 -10.60 -9.42 -18.18
N THR A 115 -9.95 -9.95 -19.21
CA THR A 115 -8.51 -10.29 -19.13
C THR A 115 -7.64 -9.05 -18.92
N ASN A 116 -8.03 -7.91 -19.49
CA ASN A 116 -7.30 -6.65 -19.32
C ASN A 116 -7.39 -6.13 -17.89
N GLU A 117 -8.58 -6.16 -17.28
CA GLU A 117 -8.73 -5.81 -15.85
C GLU A 117 -7.87 -6.71 -14.94
N ALA A 118 -7.81 -8.01 -15.26
CA ALA A 118 -6.96 -8.95 -14.51
C ALA A 118 -5.46 -8.65 -14.69
N LEU A 119 -5.06 -8.24 -15.89
CA LEU A 119 -3.68 -7.84 -16.18
C LEU A 119 -3.32 -6.54 -15.44
N ASP A 120 -4.19 -5.54 -15.51
CA ASP A 120 -3.99 -4.25 -14.86
C ASP A 120 -3.88 -4.40 -13.34
N ALA A 121 -4.77 -5.18 -12.71
CA ALA A 121 -4.71 -5.44 -11.27
C ALA A 121 -3.39 -6.13 -10.84
N VAL A 122 -2.92 -7.08 -11.65
CA VAL A 122 -1.66 -7.81 -11.43
C VAL A 122 -0.44 -6.91 -11.59
N LEU A 123 -0.42 -6.02 -12.59
CA LEU A 123 0.68 -5.10 -12.84
C LEU A 123 0.70 -3.94 -11.85
N TRP A 124 -0.47 -3.51 -11.38
CA TRP A 124 -0.62 -2.44 -10.40
C TRP A 124 -0.10 -2.81 -9.01
N THR A 125 -0.18 -4.10 -8.66
CA THR A 125 0.17 -4.59 -7.33
C THR A 125 1.61 -5.07 -7.28
N GLU A 126 2.43 -4.36 -6.53
CA GLU A 126 3.86 -4.66 -6.36
C GLU A 126 4.19 -4.78 -4.87
N LEU A 127 4.23 -6.02 -4.35
CA LEU A 127 4.64 -6.27 -2.96
C LEU A 127 6.11 -5.86 -2.75
N LEU A 128 6.46 -5.39 -1.55
CA LEU A 128 7.81 -4.87 -1.25
C LEU A 128 8.67 -5.85 -0.45
N SER A 129 9.99 -5.73 -0.62
CA SER A 129 10.99 -6.37 0.22
C SER A 129 11.41 -5.51 1.41
N ALA A 130 12.12 -6.13 2.36
CA ALA A 130 12.71 -5.44 3.51
C ALA A 130 13.89 -4.54 3.12
N ALA A 131 14.49 -4.72 1.93
CA ALA A 131 15.53 -3.83 1.44
C ALA A 131 14.90 -2.54 0.91
N GLU A 132 13.88 -2.66 0.06
CA GLU A 132 13.10 -1.52 -0.45
C GLU A 132 12.48 -0.70 0.69
N MET A 133 11.88 -1.34 1.70
CA MET A 133 11.32 -0.59 2.84
C MET A 133 12.38 0.20 3.62
N ARG A 134 13.61 -0.31 3.73
CA ARG A 134 14.72 0.43 4.39
C ARG A 134 15.23 1.58 3.54
N ASP A 135 15.26 1.39 2.22
CA ASP A 135 15.65 2.42 1.27
C ASP A 135 14.63 3.56 1.26
N TYR A 136 13.33 3.23 1.24
CA TYR A 136 12.27 4.23 1.26
C TYR A 136 12.15 4.96 2.59
N PHE A 137 12.43 4.32 3.73
CA PHE A 137 12.32 4.94 5.05
C PHE A 137 13.65 4.84 5.83
N PRO A 138 14.68 5.58 5.38
CA PRO A 138 15.97 5.56 6.05
C PRO A 138 15.85 6.14 7.46
N GLY A 139 16.39 5.44 8.45
CA GLY A 139 16.32 5.84 9.86
C GLY A 139 15.01 5.48 10.58
N SER A 140 14.09 4.79 9.94
CA SER A 140 12.94 4.17 10.60
C SER A 140 13.28 2.77 11.13
N THR A 141 12.63 2.37 12.21
CA THR A 141 12.72 0.99 12.70
C THR A 141 11.84 0.10 11.81
N LEU A 142 12.41 -0.98 11.27
CA LEU A 142 11.65 -1.95 10.48
C LEU A 142 11.14 -3.09 11.35
N LEU A 143 9.87 -3.05 11.70
CA LEU A 143 9.18 -4.14 12.40
C LEU A 143 8.68 -5.20 11.39
N LYS A 144 8.55 -6.43 11.88
CA LYS A 144 8.07 -7.58 11.11
C LYS A 144 6.88 -8.19 11.83
N GLU A 145 5.69 -8.01 11.26
CA GLU A 145 4.50 -8.70 11.73
C GLU A 145 4.60 -10.16 11.29
N ARG A 146 4.42 -11.11 12.22
CA ARG A 146 4.57 -12.53 11.95
C ARG A 146 3.30 -13.30 12.20
N VAL A 147 3.06 -14.29 11.34
CA VAL A 147 2.00 -15.29 11.49
C VAL A 147 2.66 -16.66 11.30
N MET A 148 2.45 -17.57 12.26
CA MET A 148 3.05 -18.91 12.25
C MET A 148 4.58 -18.89 12.03
N GLY A 149 5.28 -17.92 12.64
CA GLY A 149 6.73 -17.75 12.51
C GLY A 149 7.22 -17.07 11.23
N LEU A 150 6.36 -16.94 10.21
CA LEU A 150 6.68 -16.29 8.94
C LEU A 150 6.34 -14.80 8.99
N THR A 151 7.19 -13.95 8.41
CA THR A 151 6.90 -12.52 8.28
C THR A 151 5.82 -12.31 7.23
N LYS A 152 4.65 -11.83 7.66
CA LYS A 152 3.50 -11.53 6.80
C LYS A 152 3.58 -10.11 6.25
N SER A 153 3.94 -9.15 7.09
CA SER A 153 4.02 -7.75 6.71
C SER A 153 5.23 -7.04 7.33
N LEU A 154 5.61 -5.94 6.69
CA LEU A 154 6.68 -5.06 7.11
C LEU A 154 6.09 -3.73 7.55
N ILE A 155 6.63 -3.15 8.62
CA ILE A 155 6.21 -1.85 9.13
C ILE A 155 7.45 -0.99 9.31
N ALA A 156 7.54 0.14 8.62
CA ALA A 156 8.48 1.19 8.95
C ALA A 156 7.83 2.12 9.98
N VAL A 157 8.46 2.26 11.15
CA VAL A 157 7.97 3.10 12.24
C VAL A 157 9.04 4.08 12.72
N ARG A 158 8.62 5.32 12.99
CA ARG A 158 9.43 6.37 13.62
C ARG A 158 8.56 7.19 14.57
#